data_AF-A0A2M8C088-F1
#
_entry.id   AF-A0A2M8C088-F1
#
_cell.length_a   1.000
_cell.length_b   1.000
_cell.length_c   1.000
_cell.angle_alpha   90.00
_cell.angle_beta   90.00
_cell.angle_gamma   90.00
#
_symmetry.space_group_name_H-M   'P 1'
#
loop_
_entity.id
_entity.type
_entity.pdbx_description
1 polymer ?
#
loop_
_entity_poly.entity_id
_entity_poly.type
_entity_poly.pdbx_seq_one_letter_code
_entity_poly.pdbx_strand_id
1 'polypeptide(L)' 'MRNLICPQYCPSPFCVTACPSGALTLEAKEKNVYVDTDKCNKCGICCGVCETLSRDKTLTRRRPWVSSDWLKTRAR' A
#
# COMPACT_ATOMS: atom_id res chain seq x y z
N MET A 1 -6.81 10.45 10.48
CA MET A 1 -8.05 9.63 10.36
C MET A 1 -7.66 8.27 9.81
N ARG A 2 -8.26 7.17 10.28
CA ARG A 2 -7.86 5.80 9.89
C ARG A 2 -8.71 5.29 8.73
N ASN A 3 -8.09 5.07 7.57
CA ASN A 3 -8.76 4.59 6.35
C ASN A 3 -8.27 3.19 5.96
N LEU A 4 -9.20 2.31 5.57
CA LEU A 4 -8.86 0.99 5.02
C LEU A 4 -8.22 1.15 3.64
N ILE A 5 -7.02 0.60 3.46
CA ILE A 5 -6.33 0.66 2.17
C ILE A 5 -6.11 -0.69 1.52
N CYS A 6 -6.09 -1.81 2.24
CA CYS A 6 -5.89 -3.13 1.64
C CYS A 6 -6.33 -4.24 2.59
N PRO A 7 -7.15 -5.21 2.16
CA PRO A 7 -7.49 -6.37 2.98
C PRO A 7 -6.39 -7.47 2.98
N GLN A 8 -5.12 -7.05 3.01
CA GLN A 8 -3.92 -7.89 2.98
C GLN A 8 -3.97 -9.05 1.95
N TYR A 9 -3.84 -8.72 0.66
CA TYR A 9 -3.71 -9.74 -0.39
C TYR A 9 -2.35 -10.47 -0.39
N CYS A 10 -1.34 -9.94 0.29
CA CYS A 10 0.00 -10.52 0.35
C CYS A 10 0.20 -11.39 1.61
N PRO A 11 1.03 -12.45 1.54
CA PRO A 11 1.30 -13.31 2.70
C PRO A 11 2.03 -12.57 3.82
N SER A 12 2.77 -11.51 3.49
CA SER A 12 3.45 -10.64 4.46
C SER A 12 3.24 -9.17 4.07
N PRO A 13 2.83 -8.28 5.00
CA PRO A 13 2.51 -6.89 4.71
C PRO A 13 3.78 -6.01 4.70
N PHE A 14 4.62 -6.17 3.68
CA PHE A 14 5.84 -5.38 3.50
C PHE A 14 5.60 -3.87 3.49
N CYS A 15 4.42 -3.43 3.04
CA CYS A 15 4.03 -2.02 3.03
C CYS A 15 4.01 -1.40 4.43
N VAL A 16 3.66 -2.16 5.48
CA VAL A 16 3.62 -1.68 6.87
C VAL A 16 5.05 -1.41 7.35
N THR A 17 5.95 -2.37 7.15
CA THR A 17 7.37 -2.25 7.55
C THR A 17 8.10 -1.16 6.74
N ALA A 18 7.74 -0.96 5.48
CA ALA A 18 8.38 0.03 4.61
C ALA A 18 7.95 1.47 4.87
N CYS A 19 6.91 1.72 5.68
CA CYS A 19 6.38 3.06 5.91
C CYS A 19 7.30 3.86 6.85
N PRO A 20 8.02 4.89 6.38
CA PRO A 20 8.95 5.62 7.23
C PRO A 20 8.25 6.49 8.29
N SER A 21 7.03 6.95 8.00
CA SER A 21 6.24 7.75 8.94
C SER A 21 5.43 6.92 9.93
N GLY A 22 5.46 5.59 9.83
CA GLY A 22 4.65 4.70 10.68
C GLY A 22 3.14 4.91 10.53
N ALA A 23 2.68 5.45 9.40
CA ALA A 23 1.27 5.73 9.16
C ALA A 23 0.44 4.46 8.87
N LEU A 24 1.10 3.34 8.55
CA LEU A 24 0.44 2.08 8.19
C LEU A 24 0.37 1.12 9.38
N THR A 25 -0.77 0.47 9.54
CA THR A 25 -0.99 -0.52 10.60
C THR A 25 -1.74 -1.73 10.06
N LEU A 26 -1.37 -2.92 10.55
CA LEU A 26 -2.08 -4.16 10.27
C LEU A 26 -3.01 -4.50 11.43
N GLU A 27 -4.28 -4.71 11.14
CA GLU A 27 -5.25 -5.22 12.09
C GLU A 27 -5.23 -6.75 12.09
N ALA A 28 -4.77 -7.33 13.20
CA ALA A 28 -4.50 -8.77 13.29
C ALA A 28 -5.75 -9.66 13.10
N LYS A 29 -6.93 -9.17 13.49
CA LYS A 29 -8.19 -9.93 13.41
C LYS A 29 -8.67 -10.09 11.98
N GLU A 30 -8.72 -9.00 11.23
CA GLU A 30 -9.29 -8.96 9.89
C GLU A 30 -8.23 -9.11 8.80
N LYS A 31 -6.94 -9.06 9.16
CA LYS A 31 -5.84 -8.96 8.21
C LYS A 31 -6.03 -7.76 7.28
N ASN A 32 -6.50 -6.65 7.83
CA ASN A 32 -6.75 -5.42 7.10
C ASN A 32 -5.61 -4.42 7.35
N VAL A 33 -5.14 -3.78 6.29
CA VAL A 33 -4.12 -2.73 6.33
C VAL A 33 -4.82 -1.39 6.27
N TYR A 34 -4.56 -0.57 7.28
CA TYR A 34 -5.11 0.76 7.43
C TYR A 34 -4.01 1.82 7.36
N VAL A 35 -4.36 2.99 6.84
CA VAL A 35 -3.51 4.18 6.85
C VAL A 35 -4.09 5.24 7.77
N ASP A 36 -3.24 5.84 8.59
CA ASP A 36 -3.55 7.09 9.26
C ASP A 36 -3.22 8.26 8.32
N THR A 37 -4.25 8.92 7.80
CA THR A 37 -4.13 10.03 6.85
C THR A 37 -3.38 11.22 7.43
N ASP A 38 -3.37 11.38 8.75
CA ASP A 38 -2.80 12.56 9.40
C ASP A 38 -1.28 12.40 9.55
N LYS A 39 -0.80 11.15 9.60
CA LYS A 39 0.63 10.79 9.60
C LYS A 39 1.18 10.51 8.20
N CYS A 40 0.30 10.32 7.22
CA CYS A 40 0.69 9.96 5.87
C CYS A 40 1.15 11.19 5.09
N ASN A 41 2.44 11.22 4.73
CA ASN A 41 3.03 12.28 3.91
C ASN A 41 2.98 11.99 2.40
N LYS A 42 2.25 10.94 1.97
CA LYS A 42 2.07 10.55 0.55
C LYS A 42 3.38 10.27 -0.21
N CYS A 43 4.43 9.79 0.48
CA CYS A 43 5.71 9.47 -0.15
C CYS A 43 5.69 8.32 -1.19
N GLY A 44 4.67 7.46 -1.17
CA GLY A 44 4.49 6.41 -2.19
C GLY A 44 5.36 5.15 -2.03
N ILE A 45 6.28 5.09 -1.06
CA ILE A 45 7.17 3.94 -0.83
C ILE A 45 6.38 2.63 -0.62
N CYS A 46 5.28 2.70 0.14
CA CYS A 46 4.42 1.54 0.37
C CYS A 46 3.80 0.98 -0.92
N CYS A 47 3.52 1.83 -1.92
CA CYS A 47 3.03 1.40 -3.22
C CYS A 47 4.12 0.66 -4.00
N GLY A 48 5.33 1.22 -4.09
CA GLY A 48 6.44 0.60 -4.83
C GLY A 48 6.84 -0.76 -4.25
N VAL A 49 6.88 -0.88 -2.92
CA VAL A 49 7.13 -2.16 -2.24
C VAL A 49 6.02 -3.17 -2.51
N CYS A 50 4.76 -2.73 -2.56
CA CYS A 50 3.63 -3.62 -2.84
C CYS A 50 3.67 -4.13 -4.28
N GLU A 51 3.98 -3.27 -5.26
CA GLU A 51 4.16 -3.69 -6.65
C GLU A 51 5.32 -4.69 -6.82
N THR A 52 6.42 -4.46 -6.11
CA THR A 52 7.65 -5.24 -6.28
C THR A 52 7.63 -6.59 -5.55
N LEU A 53 7.12 -6.62 -4.31
CA LEU A 53 7.26 -7.78 -3.41
C LEU A 53 5.94 -8.53 -3.15
N SER A 54 4.78 -7.99 -3.55
CA SER A 54 3.53 -8.73 -3.39
C SER A 54 3.50 -9.95 -4.31
N ARG A 55 3.07 -11.10 -3.78
CA ARG A 55 2.80 -12.30 -4.58
C ARG A 55 1.55 -12.18 -5.45
N ASP A 56 0.65 -11.25 -5.12
CA ASP A 56 -0.55 -11.00 -5.90
C ASP A 56 -0.21 -10.14 -7.13
N LYS A 57 0.09 -10.81 -8.26
CA LYS A 57 0.35 -10.15 -9.55
C LYS A 57 -0.91 -9.51 -10.16
N THR A 58 -2.09 -9.77 -9.61
CA THR A 58 -3.33 -9.13 -10.05
C THR A 58 -3.56 -7.77 -9.36
N LEU A 59 -2.69 -7.39 -8.43
CA LEU A 59 -2.80 -6.17 -7.65
C LEU A 59 -2.76 -4.91 -8.54
N THR A 60 -1.96 -4.91 -9.59
CA THR A 60 -1.91 -3.88 -10.65
C THR A 60 -3.27 -3.68 -11.33
N ARG A 61 -4.04 -4.76 -11.53
CA ARG A 61 -5.38 -4.72 -12.13
C ARG A 61 -6.44 -4.26 -11.14
N ARG A 62 -6.34 -4.68 -9.87
CA ARG A 62 -7.30 -4.33 -8.80
C ARG A 62 -7.09 -2.92 -8.25
N ARG A 63 -5.84 -2.46 -8.25
CA ARG A 63 -5.41 -1.16 -7.75
C ARG A 63 -4.55 -0.49 -8.80
N PRO A 64 -5.17 0.14 -9.81
CA PRO A 64 -4.45 0.78 -10.90
C PRO A 64 -3.37 1.75 -10.41
N TRP A 65 -3.61 2.48 -9.32
CA TRP A 65 -2.64 3.42 -8.73
C TRP A 65 -1.37 2.79 -8.14
N VAL A 66 -1.32 1.46 -8.01
CA VAL A 66 -0.13 0.73 -7.59
C VAL A 66 0.72 0.32 -8.81
N SER A 67 0.21 0.45 -10.03
CA SER A 67 1.01 0.17 -11.23
C SER A 67 2.05 1.25 -11.49
N SER A 68 3.23 0.81 -11.90
CA SER A 68 4.28 1.65 -12.49
C SER A 68 3.77 2.48 -13.68
N ASP A 69 2.75 2.00 -14.41
CA ASP A 69 2.13 2.75 -15.51
C ASP A 69 1.24 3.91 -15.02
N TRP A 70 0.66 3.81 -13.82
CA TRP A 70 -0.09 4.91 -13.18
C TRP A 70 0.81 6.03 -12.69
N LEU A 71 2.00 5.69 -12.18
CA LEU A 71 3.01 6.68 -11.79
C LEU A 71 3.53 7.45 -13.02
N LYS A 72 3.70 6.78 -14.17
CA LYS A 72 4.13 7.42 -15.43
C LYS A 72 3.07 8.37 -16.01
N THR A 73 1.78 8.03 -15.89
CA THR A 73 0.69 8.83 -16.48
C THR A 73 0.31 10.06 -15.68
N ARG A 74 0.61 10.11 -14.36
CA ARG A 74 0.38 11.29 -13.50
C ARG A 74 1.62 12.15 -13.24
N ALA A 75 2.77 11.79 -13.82
CA ALA A 75 3.99 12.60 -13.79
C ALA A 75 4.03 13.69 -14.89
N ARG A 76 2.91 13.96 -15.56
CA ARG A 76 2.70 15.13 -16.45
C ARG A 76 1.80 16.15 -15.79
#